data_AF-A0A3B8U7I8-F1
#
_entry.id   AF-A0A3B8U7I8-F1
#
_cell.length_a   1.000
_cell.length_b   1.000
_cell.length_c   1.000
_cell.angle_alpha   90.00
_cell.angle_beta   90.00
_cell.angle_gamma   90.00
#
_symmetry.space_group_name_H-M   'P 1'
#
loop_
_entity.id
_entity.type
_entity.pdbx_description
1 polymer ?
#
loop_
_entity_poly.entity_id
_entity_poly.type
_entity_poly.pdbx_seq_one_letter_code
_entity_poly.pdbx_strand_id
1 'polypeptide(L)'
;MKSAALGKNTSPIEITITKFGLWLYINDEEFFLPYEDHPFFKNATLNDIYNIELLHKEHLYWPTLDVDLSISILKNPSHFPVIAKSKK
;
A
#
# COMPACT_ATOMS: atom_id res chain seq x y z
N MET A 1 17.92 26.73 11.87
CA MET A 1 17.34 25.71 10.97
C MET A 1 16.90 24.55 11.85
N LYS A 2 15.60 24.31 12.00
CA LYS A 2 15.08 23.32 12.96
C LYS A 2 15.02 21.96 12.27
N SER A 3 15.92 21.08 12.69
CA SER A 3 15.88 19.64 12.47
C SER A 3 14.58 19.08 13.03
N ALA A 4 13.70 18.55 12.17
CA ALA A 4 12.51 17.80 12.59
C ALA A 4 12.95 16.37 12.92
N ALA A 5 12.83 16.03 14.20
CA ALA A 5 13.33 14.82 14.82
C ALA A 5 12.57 13.56 14.37
N LEU A 6 13.34 12.48 14.19
CA LEU A 6 12.99 11.06 14.34
C LEU A 6 11.55 10.66 13.96
N GLY A 7 11.36 10.25 12.70
CA GLY A 7 10.25 9.38 12.33
C GLY A 7 10.47 8.01 12.98
N LYS A 8 9.88 7.82 14.15
CA LYS A 8 9.87 6.56 14.91
C LYS A 8 9.34 5.46 13.97
N ASN A 9 10.15 4.46 13.64
CA ASN A 9 9.70 3.25 12.94
C ASN A 9 8.59 2.60 13.79
N THR A 10 7.31 2.82 13.46
CA THR A 10 6.19 2.20 14.17
C THR A 10 5.15 1.56 13.26
N SER A 11 5.46 1.37 11.97
CA SER A 11 4.60 0.62 11.07
C SER A 11 5.18 -0.79 10.94
N PRO A 12 4.45 -1.87 11.29
CA PRO A 12 4.86 -3.26 11.03
C PRO A 12 4.79 -3.62 9.53
N ILE A 13 4.91 -2.61 8.67
CA ILE A 13 4.64 -2.64 7.25
C ILE A 13 5.87 -2.03 6.57
N GLU A 14 6.55 -2.81 5.75
CA GLU A 14 7.58 -2.28 4.87
C GLU A 14 6.99 -2.02 3.49
N ILE A 15 7.35 -0.89 2.90
CA ILE A 15 6.88 -0.51 1.57
C ILE A 15 8.09 -0.35 0.66
N THR A 16 8.11 -1.07 -0.46
CA THR A 16 9.14 -0.95 -1.48
C THR A 16 8.52 -0.45 -2.78
N ILE A 17 9.04 0.66 -3.29
CA ILE A 17 8.50 1.32 -4.48
C ILE A 17 9.33 0.92 -5.69
N THR A 18 8.65 0.49 -6.75
CA THR A 18 9.29 0.10 -8.01
C THR A 18 8.74 0.93 -9.16
N LYS A 19 9.38 0.85 -10.34
CA LYS A 19 8.90 1.50 -11.57
C LYS A 19 7.53 0.99 -12.06
N PHE A 20 7.12 -0.19 -11.64
CA PHE A 20 5.89 -0.84 -12.10
C PHE A 20 4.77 -0.83 -11.06
N GLY A 21 5.09 -0.62 -9.78
CA GLY A 21 4.14 -0.72 -8.70
C GLY A 21 4.78 -0.61 -7.33
N LEU A 22 4.02 -0.96 -6.31
CA LEU A 22 4.42 -1.00 -4.91
C LEU A 22 4.47 -2.43 -4.41
N TRP A 23 5.44 -2.71 -3.55
CA TRP A 23 5.48 -3.90 -2.72
C TRP A 23 5.15 -3.51 -1.30
N LEU A 24 4.30 -4.30 -0.66
CA LEU A 24 3.94 -4.18 0.74
C LEU A 24 4.36 -5.46 1.45
N TYR A 25 5.13 -5.34 2.51
CA TYR A 25 5.51 -6.47 3.35
C TYR A 25 4.86 -6.30 4.73
N ILE A 26 3.94 -7.18 5.07
CA ILE A 26 3.10 -7.08 6.27
C ILE A 26 2.84 -8.48 6.81
N ASN A 27 3.03 -8.67 8.12
CA ASN A 27 2.81 -9.97 8.78
C ASN A 27 3.55 -11.14 8.09
N ASP A 28 4.83 -10.92 7.75
CA ASP A 28 5.70 -11.88 7.04
C ASP A 28 5.27 -12.27 5.61
N GLU A 29 4.34 -11.50 5.01
CA GLU A 29 3.86 -11.73 3.65
C GLU A 29 4.11 -10.51 2.76
N GLU A 30 4.50 -10.79 1.51
CA GLU A 30 4.73 -9.77 0.48
C GLU A 30 3.54 -9.69 -0.48
N PHE A 31 3.08 -8.47 -0.74
CA PHE A 31 1.99 -8.17 -1.66
C PHE A 31 2.43 -7.16 -2.70
N PHE A 32 2.19 -7.47 -3.97
CA PHE A 32 2.51 -6.58 -5.08
C PHE A 32 1.27 -5.86 -5.59
N LEU A 33 1.37 -4.54 -5.69
CA LEU A 33 0.35 -3.63 -6.18
C LEU A 33 0.85 -2.94 -7.45
N PRO A 34 0.49 -3.42 -8.65
CA PRO A 34 0.89 -2.78 -9.89
C PRO A 34 0.20 -1.42 -10.07
N TYR A 35 0.91 -0.44 -10.65
CA TYR A 35 0.34 0.88 -10.97
C TYR A 35 -0.73 0.82 -12.07
N GLU A 36 -0.78 -0.26 -12.84
CA GLU A 36 -1.81 -0.46 -13.87
C GLU A 36 -3.20 -0.63 -13.23
N ASP A 37 -3.28 -1.38 -12.13
CA ASP A 37 -4.52 -1.58 -11.36
C ASP A 37 -4.73 -0.45 -10.34
N HIS A 38 -3.64 0.17 -9.89
CA HIS A 38 -3.66 1.17 -8.82
C HIS A 38 -2.92 2.47 -9.22
N PRO A 39 -3.47 3.23 -10.19
CA PRO A 39 -2.80 4.41 -10.75
C PRO A 39 -2.66 5.57 -9.74
N PHE A 40 -3.43 5.55 -8.65
CA PHE A 40 -3.34 6.52 -7.56
C PHE A 40 -1.96 6.57 -6.92
N PHE A 41 -1.25 5.43 -6.83
CA PHE A 41 0.11 5.39 -6.32
C PHE A 41 1.16 5.93 -7.30
N LYS A 42 0.84 6.00 -8.59
CA LYS A 42 1.78 6.45 -9.64
C LYS A 42 2.16 7.93 -9.49
N ASN A 43 1.22 8.74 -9.01
CA ASN A 43 1.40 10.19 -8.82
C ASN A 43 1.52 10.57 -7.33
N ALA A 44 1.44 9.61 -6.42
CA ALA A 44 1.57 9.83 -4.99
C ALA A 44 3.01 10.20 -4.63
N THR A 45 3.20 11.08 -3.64
CA THR A 45 4.55 11.32 -3.12
C THR A 45 4.98 10.16 -2.23
N LEU A 46 6.30 10.02 -2.03
CA LEU A 46 6.83 9.04 -1.07
C LEU A 46 6.17 9.20 0.30
N ASN A 47 6.01 10.45 0.74
CA ASN A 47 5.43 10.72 2.04
C ASN A 47 3.97 10.25 2.12
N ASP A 48 3.19 10.38 1.05
CA ASP A 48 1.81 9.92 1.01
C ASP A 48 1.74 8.39 1.04
N ILE A 49 2.63 7.71 0.32
CA ILE A 49 2.71 6.24 0.29
C ILE A 49 3.14 5.67 1.64
N TYR A 50 4.09 6.31 2.32
CA TYR A 50 4.51 5.89 3.67
C TYR A 50 3.51 6.30 4.76
N ASN A 51 2.61 7.25 4.47
CA ASN A 51 1.53 7.66 5.39
C ASN A 51 0.36 6.67 5.35
N ILE A 52 0.65 5.44 5.75
CA ILE A 52 -0.29 4.33 5.83
C ILE A 52 -0.73 4.10 7.28
N GLU A 53 -2.02 3.89 7.47
CA GLU A 53 -2.63 3.55 8.74
C GLU A 53 -3.10 2.08 8.70
N LEU A 54 -2.56 1.26 9.61
CA LEU A 54 -2.99 -0.12 9.77
C LEU A 54 -4.17 -0.18 10.73
N LEU A 55 -5.38 -0.23 10.18
CA LEU A 55 -6.61 -0.43 10.90
C LEU A 55 -6.81 -1.92 11.21
N HIS A 56 -6.95 -2.23 12.49
CA HIS A 56 -7.31 -3.58 13.00
C HIS A 56 -6.35 -4.70 12.57
N LYS A 57 -5.11 -4.38 12.17
CA LYS A 57 -4.09 -5.32 11.67
C LYS A 57 -4.43 -6.03 10.36
N GLU A 58 -5.54 -5.67 9.72
CA GLU A 58 -6.04 -6.31 8.50
C GLU A 58 -6.40 -5.31 7.41
N HIS A 59 -6.57 -4.03 7.73
CA HIS A 59 -6.93 -2.97 6.79
C HIS A 59 -5.84 -1.92 6.71
N LEU A 60 -5.45 -1.59 5.50
CA LEU A 60 -4.49 -0.57 5.16
C LEU A 60 -5.25 0.62 4.64
N TYR A 61 -5.04 1.78 5.25
CA TYR A 61 -5.68 3.01 4.83
C TYR A 61 -4.63 4.08 4.56
N TRP A 62 -4.67 4.66 3.37
CA TRP A 62 -3.89 5.83 3.01
C TRP A 62 -4.78 7.06 3.07
N PRO A 63 -4.85 7.76 4.23
CA PRO A 63 -5.70 8.94 4.38
C PRO A 63 -5.38 10.05 3.37
N THR A 64 -4.13 10.15 2.92
CA THR A 64 -3.73 11.18 1.96
C THR A 64 -4.15 10.86 0.53
N LEU A 65 -4.17 9.58 0.17
CA LEU A 65 -4.57 9.11 -1.17
C LEU A 65 -6.06 8.79 -1.24
N ASP A 66 -6.73 8.73 -0.09
CA ASP A 66 -8.09 8.24 0.08
C ASP A 66 -8.28 6.83 -0.50
N VAL A 67 -7.31 5.96 -0.20
CA VAL A 67 -7.25 4.58 -0.68
C VAL A 67 -7.27 3.64 0.51
N ASP A 68 -8.16 2.65 0.47
CA ASP A 68 -8.17 1.53 1.41
C ASP A 68 -7.84 0.19 0.70
N LEU A 69 -7.06 -0.65 1.37
CA LEU A 69 -6.75 -2.01 0.93
C LEU A 69 -6.89 -2.98 2.11
N SER A 70 -7.50 -4.12 1.88
CA SER A 70 -7.64 -5.15 2.92
C SER A 70 -6.61 -6.26 2.71
N ILE A 71 -5.80 -6.54 3.73
CA ILE A 71 -4.82 -7.65 3.74
C ILE A 71 -5.53 -8.98 3.50
N SER A 72 -6.77 -9.14 3.97
CA SER A 72 -7.59 -10.33 3.72
C SER A 72 -7.92 -10.54 2.23
N ILE A 73 -8.05 -9.47 1.44
CA ILE A 73 -8.18 -9.54 -0.03
C ILE A 73 -6.83 -9.94 -0.65
N LEU A 74 -5.74 -9.36 -0.15
CA LEU A 74 -4.39 -9.64 -0.64
C LEU A 74 -3.93 -11.08 -0.33
N LYS A 75 -4.27 -11.63 0.85
CA LYS A 75 -3.99 -13.02 1.28
C LYS A 75 -4.73 -14.07 0.46
N ASN A 76 -5.99 -13.79 0.10
CA ASN A 76 -6.86 -14.74 -0.60
C ASN A 76 -7.30 -14.17 -1.96
N PRO A 77 -6.37 -14.04 -2.93
CA PRO A 77 -6.73 -13.61 -4.29
C PRO A 77 -7.65 -14.63 -4.99
N SER A 78 -7.73 -15.87 -4.49
CA SER A 78 -8.63 -16.90 -5.02
C SER A 78 -10.11 -16.69 -4.68
N HIS A 79 -10.42 -15.91 -3.63
CA HIS A 79 -11.81 -15.59 -3.23
C HIS A 79 -12.32 -14.28 -3.84
N PHE A 80 -11.40 -13.39 -4.22
CA PHE A 80 -11.70 -12.15 -4.92
C PHE A 80 -10.97 -12.17 -6.25
N PRO A 81 -11.62 -12.57 -7.34
CA PRO A 81 -11.06 -12.34 -8.65
C PRO A 81 -11.00 -10.82 -8.82
N VAL A 82 -9.87 -10.21 -8.49
CA VAL A 82 -9.53 -8.85 -8.90
C VAL A 82 -9.27 -8.91 -10.39
N ILE A 83 -10.33 -9.17 -11.15
CA ILE A 83 -10.37 -8.91 -12.57
C ILE A 83 -10.73 -7.43 -12.64
N ALA A 84 -9.72 -6.57 -12.46
CA ALA A 84 -9.73 -5.31 -13.18
C ALA A 84 -9.82 -5.72 -14.66
N LYS A 85 -11.04 -5.76 -15.20
CA LYS A 85 -11.27 -5.99 -16.62
C LYS A 85 -10.58 -4.85 -17.33
N SER A 86 -9.35 -5.08 -17.79
CA SER A 86 -8.79 -4.35 -18.92
C SER A 86 -9.73 -4.61 -20.09
N LYS A 87 -10.72 -3.72 -20.25
CA LYS A 87 -11.51 -3.63 -21.48
C LYS A 87 -10.56 -3.11 -22.54
N LYS A 88 -10.06 -4.05 -23.32
CA LYS A 88 -9.50 -3.82 -24.65
C LYS A 88 -10.54 -3.19 -25.57
#